data_AF-A0A5K1DVG4-F1
#
_entry.id   AF-A0A5K1DVG4-F1
#
_cell.length_a   1.000
_cell.length_b   1.000
_cell.length_c   1.000
_cell.angle_alpha   90.00
_cell.angle_beta   90.00
_cell.angle_gamma   90.00
#
_symmetry.space_group_name_H-M   'P 1'
#
loop_
_entity.id
_entity.type
_entity.pdbx_description
1 polymer ?
#
loop_
_entity_poly.entity_id
_entity_poly.type
_entity_poly.pdbx_seq_one_letter_code
_entity_poly.pdbx_strand_id
1 'polypeptide(L)' 'VRLEHILERIVLITDAANTERPSLITGNLFIGGALAARSVHTLQYLGITHILCLCSNEVGQADSQFHELFEYNNFS' A
#
# COMPACT_ATOMS: atom_id res chain seq x y z
N VAL A 1 -9.55 -20.73 -21.11
CA VAL A 1 -9.43 -19.66 -20.08
C VAL A 1 -10.83 -19.38 -19.57
N ARG A 2 -11.14 -19.64 -18.30
CA ARG A 2 -12.49 -19.46 -17.74
C ARG A 2 -12.69 -17.98 -17.37
N LEU A 3 -13.92 -17.49 -17.44
CA LEU A 3 -14.25 -16.08 -17.25
C LEU A 3 -13.83 -15.58 -15.86
N GLU A 4 -13.93 -16.41 -14.84
CA GLU A 4 -13.54 -16.08 -13.46
C GLU A 4 -12.09 -15.59 -13.34
N HIS A 5 -11.13 -16.29 -13.97
CA HIS A 5 -9.72 -15.91 -13.92
C HIS A 5 -9.44 -14.61 -14.68
N ILE A 6 -10.24 -14.29 -15.69
CA ILE A 6 -10.12 -13.02 -16.43
C ILE A 6 -10.63 -11.88 -15.54
N LEU A 7 -11.77 -12.09 -14.87
CA LEU A 7 -12.34 -11.09 -13.96
C LEU A 7 -11.44 -10.82 -12.75
N GLU A 8 -10.86 -11.86 -12.12
CA GLU A 8 -9.89 -11.69 -11.02
C GLU A 8 -8.68 -10.86 -11.47
N ARG A 9 -8.13 -11.15 -12.65
CA ARG A 9 -7.01 -10.36 -13.19
C ARG A 9 -7.40 -8.93 -13.52
N ILE A 10 -8.61 -8.69 -14.02
CA ILE A 10 -9.11 -7.33 -14.28
C ILE A 10 -9.24 -6.56 -12.96
N VAL A 11 -9.78 -7.17 -11.90
CA VAL A 11 -9.86 -6.55 -10.57
C VAL A 11 -8.47 -6.17 -10.06
N LEU A 12 -7.50 -7.08 -10.12
CA LEU A 12 -6.12 -6.79 -9.70
C LEU A 12 -5.47 -5.68 -10.53
N ILE A 13 -5.74 -5.62 -11.84
CA ILE A 13 -5.25 -4.55 -12.73
C ILE A 13 -5.92 -3.22 -12.37
N THR A 14 -7.22 -3.22 -12.09
CA THR A 14 -7.95 -2.02 -11.68
C THR A 14 -7.45 -1.48 -10.34
N ASP A 15 -7.20 -2.35 -9.36
CA ASP A 15 -6.64 -1.95 -8.07
C ASP A 15 -5.21 -1.39 -8.22
N ALA A 16 -4.39 -2.03 -9.06
CA ALA A 16 -3.06 -1.52 -9.39
C ALA A 16 -3.09 -0.18 -10.12
N ALA A 17 -4.05 0.02 -11.05
CA ALA A 17 -4.22 1.28 -11.79
C ALA A 17 -4.69 2.43 -10.87
N ASN A 18 -5.46 2.11 -9.82
CA ASN A 18 -5.90 3.07 -8.81
C ASN A 18 -4.85 3.31 -7.71
N THR A 19 -3.70 2.62 -7.75
CA THR A 19 -2.64 2.82 -6.76
C THR A 19 -1.94 4.15 -7.04
N GLU A 20 -2.45 5.22 -6.43
CA GLU A 20 -1.81 6.52 -6.47
C GLU A 20 -0.45 6.46 -5.76
N ARG A 21 0.62 6.83 -6.46
CA ARG A 21 1.97 6.91 -5.90
C ARG A 21 1.97 7.87 -4.69
N PRO A 22 2.61 7.52 -3.56
CA PRO A 22 2.76 8.45 -2.44
C PRO A 22 3.36 9.79 -2.90
N SER A 23 2.74 10.89 -2.47
CA SER A 23 3.21 12.24 -2.74
C SER A 23 4.34 12.62 -1.78
N LEU A 24 5.47 13.08 -2.31
CA LEU A 24 6.57 13.59 -1.51
C LEU A 24 6.18 14.97 -0.93
N ILE A 25 6.19 15.11 0.38
CA ILE A 25 5.89 16.36 1.07
C ILE A 25 7.17 17.15 1.34
N THR A 26 8.16 16.50 1.95
CA THR A 26 9.47 17.09 2.25
C THR A 26 10.46 16.02 2.65
N GLY A 27 11.74 16.17 2.29
CA GLY A 27 12.81 15.23 2.66
C GLY A 27 12.46 13.78 2.32
N ASN A 28 12.22 12.95 3.35
CA ASN A 28 11.83 11.54 3.24
C ASN A 28 10.39 11.29 3.72
N LEU A 29 9.57 12.32 3.82
CA LEU A 29 8.16 12.24 4.24
C LEU A 29 7.24 12.18 3.03
N PHE A 30 6.46 11.10 2.95
CA PHE A 30 5.47 10.88 1.91
C PHE A 30 4.07 10.79 2.52
N ILE A 31 3.06 11.22 1.76
CA ILE A 31 1.64 11.01 2.09
C ILE A 31 1.00 10.23 0.96
N GLY A 32 0.27 9.17 1.30
CA GLY A 32 -0.46 8.35 0.35
C GLY A 32 -1.67 7.70 0.98
N GLY A 33 -2.56 7.17 0.15
CA GLY A 33 -3.73 6.43 0.60
C GLY A 33 -3.40 4.98 0.97
N ALA A 34 -4.45 4.24 1.34
CA ALA A 34 -4.34 2.86 1.81
C ALA A 34 -3.73 1.92 0.75
N LEU A 35 -4.04 2.10 -0.54
CA LEU A 35 -3.46 1.33 -1.64
C LEU A 35 -1.95 1.56 -1.77
N ALA A 36 -1.51 2.81 -1.61
CA ALA A 36 -0.10 3.17 -1.67
C ALA A 36 0.71 2.51 -0.54
N ALA A 37 0.12 2.43 0.66
CA ALA A 37 0.69 1.75 1.83
C ALA A 37 0.77 0.21 1.69
N ARG A 38 0.05 -0.38 0.72
CA ARG A 38 0.11 -1.82 0.41
C ARG A 38 1.04 -2.15 -0.76
N SER A 39 1.48 -1.16 -1.52
CA SER A 39 2.34 -1.38 -2.68
C SER A 39 3.81 -1.55 -2.26
N VAL A 40 4.16 -2.76 -1.81
CA VAL A 40 5.52 -3.11 -1.35
C VAL A 40 6.59 -2.66 -2.35
N HIS A 41 6.37 -2.93 -3.65
CA HIS A 41 7.31 -2.54 -4.70
C HIS A 41 7.51 -1.02 -4.77
N THR A 42 6.42 -0.25 -4.70
CA THR A 42 6.50 1.22 -4.72
C THR A 42 7.20 1.75 -3.47
N LEU A 43 6.87 1.21 -2.30
CA LEU A 43 7.46 1.63 -1.02
C LEU A 43 8.98 1.34 -0.99
N GLN A 44 9.40 0.15 -1.41
CA GLN A 44 10.83 -0.20 -1.53
C GLN A 44 11.55 0.67 -2.57
N TYR A 45 10.94 0.90 -3.72
CA TYR A 45 11.50 1.77 -4.76
C TYR A 45 11.70 3.22 -4.28
N LEU A 46 10.78 3.71 -3.43
CA LEU A 46 10.90 5.03 -2.80
C LEU A 46 11.86 5.07 -1.60
N GLY A 47 12.37 3.92 -1.16
CA GLY A 47 13.22 3.83 0.03
C GLY A 47 12.46 4.06 1.34
N ILE A 48 11.15 3.81 1.36
CA ILE A 48 10.34 3.91 2.58
C ILE A 48 10.69 2.74 3.50
N THR A 49 10.95 3.06 4.77
CA THR A 49 11.29 2.09 5.82
C THR A 49 10.31 2.10 6.99
N HIS A 50 9.56 3.20 7.16
CA HIS A 50 8.60 3.39 8.25
C HIS A 50 7.25 3.82 7.67
N ILE A 51 6.17 3.23 8.17
CA ILE A 51 4.80 3.52 7.73
C ILE A 51 3.98 3.94 8.95
N LEU A 52 3.44 5.15 8.87
CA LEU A 52 2.51 5.70 9.84
C LEU A 52 1.09 5.53 9.33
N CYS A 53 0.28 4.69 9.97
CA CYS A 53 -1.11 4.49 9.57
C CYS A 53 -2.05 5.24 10.52
N LEU A 54 -2.83 6.17 9.95
CA LEU A 54 -3.89 6.91 10.66
C LEU A 54 -5.30 6.37 10.32
N CYS A 55 -5.39 5.30 9.53
CA CYS A 55 -6.66 4.74 9.08
C CYS A 55 -7.14 3.64 10.04
N SER A 56 -8.43 3.62 10.35
CA SER A 56 -9.09 2.56 11.16
C SER A 56 -9.41 1.29 10.37
N ASN A 57 -9.10 1.27 9.07
CA ASN A 57 -9.53 0.24 8.14
C ASN A 57 -8.51 -0.92 8.06
N GLU A 58 -8.85 -1.96 7.30
CA GLU A 58 -8.05 -3.18 7.03
C GLU A 58 -6.56 -2.96 6.70
N VAL A 59 -6.18 -1.81 6.14
CA VAL A 59 -4.77 -1.48 5.84
C VAL A 59 -3.93 -1.15 7.09
N GLY A 60 -4.57 -0.67 8.16
CA GLY A 60 -3.96 -0.51 9.47
C GLY A 60 -3.95 -1.80 10.31
N GLN A 61 -4.51 -2.89 9.80
CA GLN A 61 -4.56 -4.17 10.51
C GLN A 61 -3.31 -5.00 10.22
N ALA A 62 -2.82 -5.70 11.25
CA ALA A 62 -1.58 -6.47 11.23
C ALA A 62 -1.51 -7.50 10.09
N ASP A 63 -2.64 -8.11 9.72
CA ASP A 63 -2.69 -9.16 8.69
C ASP A 63 -2.33 -8.67 7.27
N SER A 64 -2.35 -7.36 7.03
CA SER A 64 -1.98 -6.75 5.76
C SER A 64 -0.59 -6.11 5.74
N GLN A 65 0.13 -6.16 6.87
CA GLN A 65 1.39 -5.45 7.10
C GLN A 65 2.60 -6.37 6.92
N PHE A 66 3.63 -5.85 6.25
CA PHE A 66 4.87 -6.56 5.94
C PHE A 66 5.97 -6.17 6.95
N HIS A 67 5.84 -6.64 8.20
CA HIS A 67 6.71 -6.28 9.33
C HIS A 67 8.18 -6.68 9.14
N GLU A 68 8.45 -7.61 8.22
CA GLU A 68 9.80 -7.99 7.82
C GLU A 68 10.47 -6.98 6.88
N LEU A 69 9.70 -6.05 6.30
CA LEU A 69 10.17 -5.05 5.34
C LEU A 69 10.06 -3.61 5.87
N PHE A 70 9.05 -3.30 6.69
CA PHE A 70 8.77 -1.95 7.16
C PHE A 70 8.41 -1.94 8.65
N GLU A 71 8.75 -0.83 9.31
CA GLU A 71 8.29 -0.54 10.67
C GLU A 71 6.93 0.17 10.61
N TYR A 72 5.91 -0.41 11.25
CA TYR A 72 4.55 0.15 11.26
C TYR A 72 4.24 0.78 12.61
N ASN A 73 3.66 1.98 12.58
CA ASN A 73 3.03 2.61 13.73
C ASN A 73 1.57 2.95 13.38
N ASN A 74 0.62 2.29 14.03
CA ASN A 74 -0.82 2.45 13.80
C ASN A 74 -1.44 3.29 14.92
N PHE A 75 -2.19 4.34 14.58
CA PHE A 75 -2.76 5.32 15.52
C PHE A 75 -4.31 5.32 15.55
N SER A 76 -4.94 4.18 15.25
CA SER A 76 -6.40 4.00 15.28
C SER A 76 -6.83 2.86 16.18
#